data_AF-A0A366FHL6-F1
#
_entry.id   AF-A0A366FHL6-F1
#
_cell.length_a   1.000
_cell.length_b   1.000
_cell.length_c   1.000
_cell.angle_alpha   90.00
_cell.angle_beta   90.00
_cell.angle_gamma   90.00
#
_symmetry.space_group_name_H-M   'P 1'
#
loop_
_entity.id
_entity.type
_entity.pdbx_description
1 polymer ?
#
loop_
_entity_poly.entity_id
_entity_poly.type
_entity_poly.pdbx_seq_one_letter_code
_entity_poly.pdbx_strand_id
1 'polypeptide(L)'
;MKRKAAARALPKRDDAAGEREADGPGRGVASREALDVASYISDMTAQLEAMALAAGLDLLGYFLGMARSEADMFVRTNESDEDDHGLDGLADEGQAAFGGPEDED
;
A
#
# COMPACT_ATOMS: atom_id res chain seq x y z
N MET A 1 15.99 9.38 -62.65
CA MET A 1 14.78 9.74 -61.87
C MET A 1 14.94 9.20 -60.45
N LYS A 2 15.22 10.06 -59.47
CA LYS A 2 15.47 9.68 -58.06
C LYS A 2 14.24 10.08 -57.22
N ARG A 3 13.52 9.13 -56.63
CA ARG A 3 12.39 9.42 -55.71
C ARG A 3 12.93 9.48 -54.28
N LYS A 4 12.92 10.67 -53.68
CA LYS A 4 13.13 10.89 -52.24
C LYS A 4 11.90 10.39 -51.50
N ALA A 5 12.07 9.45 -50.57
CA ALA A 5 11.03 9.06 -49.63
C ALA A 5 10.89 10.16 -48.57
N ALA A 6 9.69 10.73 -48.46
CA ALA A 6 9.34 11.74 -47.48
C ALA A 6 9.23 11.11 -46.08
N ALA A 7 9.82 11.80 -45.11
CA ALA A 7 9.76 11.48 -43.69
C ALA A 7 8.30 11.44 -43.21
N ARG A 8 7.90 10.30 -42.63
CA ARG A 8 6.67 10.20 -41.84
C ARG A 8 7.07 10.35 -40.38
N ALA A 9 6.95 11.57 -39.87
CA ALA A 9 7.04 11.84 -38.44
C ALA A 9 5.90 11.11 -37.72
N LEU A 10 6.26 10.16 -36.87
CA LEU A 10 5.32 9.52 -35.95
C LEU A 10 5.01 10.51 -34.82
N PRO A 11 3.74 10.72 -34.45
CA PRO A 11 3.40 11.57 -33.32
C PRO A 11 3.97 10.98 -32.03
N LYS A 12 4.69 11.83 -31.29
CA LYS A 12 5.16 11.60 -29.93
C LYS A 12 3.93 11.27 -29.09
N ARG A 13 3.85 10.05 -28.56
CA ARG A 13 2.88 9.75 -27.52
C ARG A 13 3.38 10.48 -26.28
N ASP A 14 2.61 11.47 -25.85
CA ASP A 14 2.75 12.04 -24.53
C ASP A 14 2.31 10.95 -23.55
N ASP A 15 3.25 10.07 -23.19
CA ASP A 15 3.11 9.12 -22.10
C ASP A 15 3.15 9.91 -20.77
N ALA A 16 2.10 10.72 -20.57
CA ALA A 16 1.77 11.33 -19.28
C ALA A 16 0.90 10.35 -18.49
N ALA A 17 1.42 9.15 -18.26
CA ALA A 17 0.99 8.30 -17.17
C ALA A 17 2.07 8.47 -16.10
N GLY A 18 1.82 9.40 -15.18
CA GLY A 18 2.64 9.58 -13.99
C GLY A 18 2.83 8.22 -13.33
N GLU A 19 4.06 7.72 -13.39
CA GLU A 19 4.56 6.66 -12.53
C GLU A 19 4.42 7.22 -11.11
N ARG A 20 3.28 6.92 -10.47
CA ARG A 20 3.18 6.99 -9.03
C ARG A 20 4.22 6.00 -8.55
N GLU A 21 5.32 6.58 -8.10
CA GLU A 21 6.40 6.00 -7.32
C GLU A 21 5.87 4.76 -6.60
N ALA A 22 6.25 3.60 -7.13
CA ALA A 22 6.11 2.34 -6.42
C ALA A 22 7.02 2.47 -5.21
N ASP A 23 6.43 2.91 -4.09
CA ASP A 23 7.09 3.00 -2.81
C ASP A 23 7.70 1.62 -2.55
N GLY A 24 9.02 1.60 -2.42
CA GLY A 24 9.79 0.39 -2.22
C GLY A 24 9.41 -0.28 -0.89
N PRO A 25 10.05 -1.42 -0.54
CA PRO A 25 9.70 -2.19 0.65
C PRO A 25 10.21 -1.49 1.91
N GLY A 26 9.66 -0.32 2.23
CA GLY A 26 9.56 0.15 3.58
C GLY A 26 8.51 -0.71 4.25
N ARG A 27 8.89 -1.37 5.34
CA ARG A 27 7.98 -2.00 6.30
C ARG A 27 7.16 -0.89 6.99
N GLY A 28 6.35 -0.19 6.20
CA GLY A 28 5.42 0.83 6.63
C GLY A 28 4.05 0.18 6.76
N VAL A 29 3.34 0.56 7.81
CA VAL A 29 1.94 0.21 8.03
C VAL A 29 1.17 0.42 6.72
N ALA A 30 0.52 -0.63 6.22
CA ALA A 30 -0.27 -0.48 5.00
C ALA A 30 -1.38 0.53 5.26
N SER A 31 -1.62 1.43 4.29
CA SER A 31 -2.71 2.39 4.43
C SER A 31 -4.04 1.66 4.55
N ARG A 32 -5.00 2.26 5.25
CA ARG A 32 -6.39 1.76 5.29
C ARG A 32 -6.99 1.50 3.90
N GLU A 33 -6.67 2.33 2.91
CA GLU A 33 -7.08 2.11 1.52
C GLU A 33 -6.51 0.80 0.95
N ALA A 34 -5.25 0.47 1.25
CA ALA A 34 -4.63 -0.78 0.82
C ALA A 34 -5.28 -2.00 1.52
N LEU A 35 -5.65 -1.87 2.80
CA LEU A 35 -6.40 -2.90 3.52
C LEU A 35 -7.79 -3.12 2.91
N ASP A 36 -8.53 -2.04 2.64
CA ASP A 36 -9.85 -2.10 2.00
C ASP A 36 -9.77 -2.76 0.61
N VAL A 37 -8.75 -2.43 -0.18
CA VAL A 37 -8.50 -3.05 -1.49
C VAL A 37 -8.17 -4.54 -1.34
N ALA A 38 -7.35 -4.93 -0.36
CA ALA A 38 -7.02 -6.32 -0.11
C ALA A 38 -8.26 -7.14 0.31
N SER A 39 -9.11 -6.60 1.18
CA SER A 39 -10.39 -7.22 1.54
C SER A 39 -11.30 -7.38 0.31
N TYR A 40 -11.40 -6.36 -0.54
CA TYR A 40 -12.17 -6.45 -1.77
C TYR A 40 -11.64 -7.53 -2.73
N ILE A 41 -10.31 -7.63 -2.89
CA ILE A 41 -9.69 -8.67 -3.70
C ILE A 41 -10.01 -10.06 -3.15
N SER A 42 -9.97 -10.24 -1.83
CA SER A 42 -10.33 -11.52 -1.19
C SER A 42 -11.78 -11.93 -1.51
N ASP A 43 -12.73 -11.01 -1.36
CA ASP A 43 -14.15 -11.31 -1.63
C ASP A 43 -14.41 -11.62 -3.12
N MET A 44 -13.81 -10.83 -4.02
CA MET A 44 -13.97 -11.03 -5.46
C MET A 44 -13.35 -12.35 -5.92
N THR A 45 -12.17 -12.69 -5.42
CA THR A 45 -11.50 -13.95 -5.76
C THR A 45 -12.25 -15.16 -5.23
N ALA A 46 -12.91 -15.08 -4.07
CA ALA A 46 -13.78 -16.13 -3.56
C ALA A 46 -14.98 -16.41 -4.48
N GLN A 47 -15.63 -15.36 -5.00
CA GLN A 47 -16.74 -15.51 -5.94
C GLN A 47 -16.27 -16.15 -7.26
N LEU A 48 -15.13 -15.71 -7.78
CA LEU A 48 -14.53 -16.27 -9.01
C LEU A 48 -14.07 -17.71 -8.81
N GLU A 49 -13.51 -18.05 -7.66
CA GLU A 49 -13.10 -19.42 -7.32
C GLU A 49 -14.32 -20.35 -7.35
N ALA A 50 -15.42 -19.95 -6.72
CA ALA A 50 -16.66 -20.72 -6.73
C ALA A 50 -17.19 -20.93 -8.16
N MET A 51 -17.15 -19.90 -9.00
CA MET A 51 -17.54 -19.99 -10.41
C MET A 51 -16.60 -20.91 -11.21
N ALA A 52 -15.28 -20.82 -10.99
CA ALA A 52 -14.29 -21.65 -11.66
C ALA A 52 -14.46 -23.13 -11.31
N LEU A 53 -14.65 -23.44 -10.02
CA LEU A 53 -14.91 -24.81 -9.56
C LEU A 53 -16.24 -25.35 -10.10
N ALA A 54 -17.29 -24.53 -10.11
CA ALA A 54 -18.57 -24.91 -10.72
C ALA A 54 -18.46 -25.19 -12.23
N ALA A 55 -17.52 -24.52 -12.92
CA ALA A 55 -17.23 -24.74 -14.34
C ALA A 55 -16.22 -25.88 -14.60
N GLY A 56 -15.70 -26.56 -13.57
CA GLY A 56 -14.68 -27.61 -13.70
C GLY A 56 -13.30 -27.08 -14.10
N LEU A 57 -13.01 -25.81 -13.85
CA LEU A 57 -11.73 -25.16 -14.13
C LEU A 57 -10.82 -25.24 -12.89
N ASP A 58 -10.44 -26.45 -12.47
CA ASP A 58 -9.78 -26.70 -11.18
C ASP A 58 -8.46 -25.95 -11.00
N LEU A 59 -7.64 -25.87 -12.05
CA LEU A 59 -6.36 -25.14 -12.00
C LEU A 59 -6.56 -23.64 -11.80
N LEU A 60 -7.61 -23.07 -12.42
CA LEU A 60 -7.96 -21.67 -12.21
C LEU A 60 -8.51 -21.46 -10.80
N GLY A 61 -9.37 -22.35 -10.32
CA GLY A 61 -9.87 -22.32 -8.94
C GLY A 61 -8.72 -22.34 -7.92
N TYR A 62 -7.72 -23.19 -8.13
CA TYR A 62 -6.52 -23.25 -7.29
C TYR A 62 -5.77 -21.90 -7.24
N PHE A 63 -5.51 -21.27 -8.38
CA PHE A 63 -4.84 -19.96 -8.40
C PHE A 63 -5.67 -18.86 -7.75
N LEU A 64 -6.99 -18.90 -7.89
CA LEU A 64 -7.89 -17.96 -7.23
C LEU A 64 -7.88 -18.14 -5.71
N GLY A 65 -7.89 -19.39 -5.23
CA GLY A 65 -7.74 -19.69 -3.80
C GLY A 65 -6.39 -19.25 -3.22
N MET A 66 -5.31 -19.34 -4.01
CA MET A 66 -4.01 -18.81 -3.62
C MET A 66 -4.00 -17.28 -3.54
N ALA A 67 -4.53 -16.60 -4.55
CA ALA A 67 -4.64 -15.14 -4.56
C ALA A 67 -5.49 -14.61 -3.40
N ARG A 68 -6.59 -15.29 -3.09
CA ARG A 68 -7.43 -15.00 -1.92
C ARG A 68 -6.65 -15.12 -0.62
N SER A 69 -5.92 -16.23 -0.45
CA SER A 69 -5.14 -16.49 0.76
C SER A 69 -4.06 -15.44 0.98
N GLU A 70 -3.42 -14.98 -0.10
CA GLU A 70 -2.43 -13.90 -0.05
C GLU A 70 -3.06 -12.56 0.37
N ALA A 71 -4.23 -12.22 -0.18
CA ALA A 71 -4.96 -11.02 0.21
C ALA A 71 -5.39 -11.04 1.68
N ASP A 72 -5.90 -12.18 2.16
CA ASP A 72 -6.24 -12.37 3.58
C ASP A 72 -5.02 -12.26 4.49
N MET A 73 -3.87 -12.81 4.06
CA MET A 73 -2.61 -12.67 4.79
C MET A 73 -2.12 -11.23 4.84
N PHE A 74 -2.26 -10.49 3.74
CA PHE A 74 -1.90 -9.08 3.68
C PHE A 74 -2.70 -8.26 4.70
N VAL A 75 -4.02 -8.43 4.75
CA VAL A 75 -4.88 -7.73 5.72
C VAL A 75 -4.44 -8.05 7.15
N ARG A 76 -4.36 -9.33 7.52
CA ARG A 76 -4.01 -9.75 8.90
C ARG A 76 -2.64 -9.25 9.36
N THR A 77 -1.67 -9.22 8.45
CA THR A 77 -0.28 -8.84 8.79
C THR A 77 -0.15 -7.33 8.99
N ASN A 78 -0.97 -6.54 8.29
CA ASN A 78 -0.85 -5.07 8.31
C ASN A 78 -1.91 -4.36 9.16
N GLU A 79 -3.04 -5.01 9.50
CA GLU A 79 -4.02 -4.48 10.49
C GLU A 79 -3.41 -4.38 11.90
N SER A 80 -2.43 -5.24 12.22
CA SER A 80 -1.82 -5.31 13.56
C SER A 80 -0.86 -4.15 13.86
N ASP A 81 -0.52 -3.33 12.86
CA ASP A 81 0.46 -2.25 13.00
C ASP A 81 -0.18 -0.85 13.19
N GLU A 82 -1.52 -0.71 13.12
CA GLU A 82 -2.21 0.58 13.36
C GLU A 82 -2.45 0.90 14.85
N ASP A 83 -2.29 -0.08 15.75
CA ASP A 83 -2.65 0.08 17.18
C ASP A 83 -1.52 0.63 18.09
N ASP A 84 -0.30 0.88 17.58
CA ASP A 84 0.88 1.27 18.40
C ASP A 84 1.34 2.75 18.25
N HIS A 85 0.53 3.63 17.64
CA HIS A 85 0.85 5.06 17.51
C HIS A 85 0.01 5.97 18.39
N GLY A 86 -0.10 5.61 19.68
CA GLY A 86 -0.93 6.30 20.66
C GLY A 86 -0.23 6.86 21.91
N LEU A 87 1.08 6.66 22.14
CA LEU A 87 1.74 7.09 23.39
C LEU A 87 3.23 7.39 23.20
N ASP A 88 3.62 8.50 22.55
CA ASP A 88 4.99 9.03 22.71
C ASP A 88 5.07 10.55 22.47
N GLY A 89 4.05 11.26 22.93
CA GLY A 89 4.05 12.71 22.96
C GLY A 89 3.39 13.18 24.24
N LEU A 90 4.21 13.48 25.26
CA LEU A 90 4.04 14.52 26.30
C LEU A 90 5.04 14.25 27.45
N ALA A 91 6.32 14.45 27.17
CA ALA A 91 7.29 14.79 28.20
C ALA A 91 7.79 16.22 27.92
N ASP A 92 6.87 17.18 28.03
CA ASP A 92 7.17 18.61 28.12
C ASP A 92 6.47 19.16 29.37
N GLU A 93 7.04 18.88 30.54
CA GLU A 93 6.75 19.63 31.76
C GLU A 93 8.06 20.24 32.27
N GLY A 94 8.36 21.41 31.71
CA GLY A 94 8.72 22.61 32.45
C GLY A 94 9.62 22.45 33.67
N GLN A 95 10.94 22.47 33.46
CA GLN A 95 11.87 22.99 34.46
C GLN A 95 11.64 24.49 34.61
N ALA A 96 10.63 24.86 35.40
CA ALA A 96 10.44 26.21 35.86
C ALA A 96 11.56 26.56 36.85
N ALA A 97 12.42 27.46 36.41
CA ALA A 97 13.35 28.20 37.23
C ALA A 97 12.60 28.94 38.36
N PHE A 98 12.94 28.61 39.61
CA PHE A 98 12.68 29.41 40.80
C PHE A 98 13.95 29.25 41.65
N GLY A 99 14.92 30.16 41.59
CA GLY A 99 14.83 31.48 42.22
C GLY A 99 15.68 31.42 43.50
N GLY A 100 16.94 31.87 43.43
CA GLY A 100 17.68 32.28 44.64
C GLY A 100 17.01 33.51 45.28
N PRO A 101 17.36 33.88 46.52
CA PRO A 101 18.73 34.25 46.88
C PRO A 101 19.22 33.76 48.26
N GLU A 102 20.54 33.88 48.44
CA GLU A 102 21.31 34.33 49.63
C GLU A 102 20.71 34.15 51.03
N ASP A 103 21.47 33.53 51.95
CA ASP A 103 21.99 34.24 53.13
C ASP A 103 23.05 33.41 53.87
N GLU A 104 24.07 34.15 54.35
CA GLU A 104 25.25 33.76 55.10
C GLU A 104 24.92 33.32 56.54
N ASP A 105 25.67 32.34 57.06
CA ASP A 105 26.34 32.38 58.39
C ASP A 105 27.19 31.11 58.63
#